data_AF-A0A6F8ZX42-F1
#
_entry.id   AF-A0A6F8ZX42-F1
#
_cell.length_a   1.000
_cell.length_b   1.000
_cell.length_c   1.000
_cell.angle_alpha   90.00
_cell.angle_beta   90.00
_cell.angle_gamma   90.00
#
_symmetry.space_group_name_H-M   'P 1'
#
loop_
_entity.id
_entity.type
_entity.pdbx_description
1 polymer ?
#
loop_
_entity_poly.entity_id
_entity_poly.type
_entity_poly.pdbx_seq_one_letter_code
_entity_poly.pdbx_strand_id
1 'polypeptide(L)'
;MRLAPLLCLFSFIWLADCAPPTCYSRVLGLSKEIMELLEKVHNYHRTKTCVEILPKMFLDVHNSCIITKLRDFLYVMENLPTHYCRERPRIMLLKRKVTNLYTIINRICYR
;
A
#
# COMPACT_ATOMS: atom_id res chain seq x y z
N MET A 1 32.72 15.54 -30.73
CA MET A 1 31.88 16.42 -29.90
C MET A 1 30.42 15.92 -29.81
N ARG A 2 30.16 14.65 -29.46
CA ARG A 2 28.78 14.09 -29.34
C ARG A 2 28.45 13.42 -27.99
N LEU A 3 29.38 13.45 -27.03
CA LEU A 3 29.20 12.86 -25.70
C LEU A 3 28.49 13.80 -24.70
N ALA A 4 28.59 15.12 -24.91
CA ALA A 4 27.95 16.12 -24.06
C ALA A 4 26.41 15.98 -23.94
N PRO A 5 25.63 15.79 -25.02
CA PRO A 5 24.18 15.62 -24.89
C PRO A 5 23.80 14.31 -24.18
N LEU A 6 24.56 13.24 -24.36
CA LEU A 6 24.38 11.97 -23.64
C LEU A 6 24.62 12.15 -22.14
N LEU A 7 25.72 12.80 -21.75
CA LEU A 7 26.05 13.13 -20.36
C LEU A 7 24.98 14.00 -19.69
N CYS A 8 24.44 14.99 -20.40
CA CYS A 8 23.33 15.81 -19.89
C CYS A 8 22.08 14.95 -19.65
N LEU A 9 21.68 14.10 -20.60
CA LEU A 9 20.51 13.21 -20.45
C LEU A 9 20.64 12.26 -19.26
N PHE A 10 21.82 11.64 -19.07
CA PHE A 10 22.07 10.78 -17.89
C PHE A 10 21.99 11.56 -16.57
N SER A 11 22.48 12.80 -16.55
CA SER A 11 22.39 13.68 -15.37
C SER A 11 20.93 13.96 -14.97
N PHE A 12 20.06 14.21 -15.94
CA PHE A 12 18.63 14.47 -15.68
C PHE A 12 17.86 13.23 -15.19
N ILE A 13 18.20 12.05 -15.69
CA ILE A 13 17.59 10.79 -15.24
C ILE A 13 17.96 10.53 -13.77
N TRP A 14 19.22 10.73 -13.39
CA TRP A 14 19.64 10.58 -11.99
C TRP A 14 18.99 11.58 -11.04
N LEU A 15 18.75 12.82 -11.50
CA LEU A 15 18.05 13.83 -10.70
C LEU A 15 16.57 13.46 -10.45
N ALA A 16 15.93 12.77 -11.40
CA ALA A 16 14.53 12.35 -11.26
C ALA A 16 14.36 11.25 -10.18
N ASP A 17 15.31 10.32 -10.06
CA ASP A 17 15.29 9.29 -9.01
C ASP A 17 15.57 9.86 -7.60
N CYS A 18 16.26 11.00 -7.52
CA CYS A 18 16.53 11.69 -6.26
C CYS A 18 15.36 12.53 -5.74
N ALA A 19 14.33 12.78 -6.57
CA ALA A 19 13.16 13.52 -6.12
C ALA A 19 12.29 12.62 -5.21
N PRO A 20 11.92 13.07 -4.00
CA PRO A 20 11.03 12.30 -3.15
C PRO A 20 9.70 12.05 -3.89
N PRO A 21 9.09 10.87 -3.73
CA PRO A 21 7.88 10.54 -4.45
C PRO A 21 6.77 11.54 -4.11
N THR A 22 6.03 11.98 -5.14
CA THR A 22 4.83 12.79 -4.94
C THR A 22 3.79 12.00 -4.15
N CYS A 23 2.82 12.70 -3.57
CA CYS A 23 1.71 12.04 -2.89
C CYS A 23 1.01 11.01 -3.77
N TYR A 24 0.76 11.35 -5.05
CA TYR A 24 0.18 10.43 -6.01
C TYR A 24 1.07 9.19 -6.21
N SER A 25 2.36 9.35 -6.53
CA SER A 25 3.23 8.20 -6.83
C SER A 25 3.45 7.32 -5.59
N ARG A 26 3.55 7.93 -4.40
CA ARG A 26 3.68 7.21 -3.13
C ARG A 26 2.42 6.41 -2.80
N VAL A 27 1.24 7.02 -2.93
CA VAL A 27 -0.06 6.38 -2.67
C VAL A 27 -0.30 5.25 -3.67
N LEU A 28 0.00 5.47 -4.95
CA LEU A 28 -0.11 4.46 -6.00
C LEU A 28 0.80 3.26 -5.74
N GLY A 29 2.08 3.50 -5.45
CA GLY A 29 3.05 2.43 -5.16
C GLY A 29 2.64 1.61 -3.93
N LEU A 30 2.31 2.28 -2.82
CA LEU A 30 1.90 1.58 -1.60
C LEU A 30 0.57 0.82 -1.76
N SER A 31 -0.37 1.35 -2.55
CA SER A 31 -1.62 0.66 -2.86
C SER A 31 -1.37 -0.64 -3.63
N LYS A 32 -0.45 -0.64 -4.61
CA LYS A 32 -0.04 -1.86 -5.33
C LYS A 32 0.59 -2.88 -4.39
N GLU A 33 1.53 -2.46 -3.54
CA GLU A 33 2.16 -3.35 -2.55
C GLU A 33 1.12 -4.00 -1.60
N ILE A 34 0.10 -3.25 -1.20
CA ILE A 34 -1.00 -3.77 -0.37
C ILE A 34 -1.83 -4.80 -1.14
N MET A 35 -2.21 -4.51 -2.39
CA MET A 35 -3.00 -5.43 -3.21
C MET A 35 -2.25 -6.75 -3.45
N GLU A 36 -0.95 -6.70 -3.77
CA GLU A 36 -0.11 -7.89 -3.91
C GLU A 36 0.01 -8.68 -2.59
N LEU A 37 0.17 -7.99 -1.47
CA LEU A 37 0.26 -8.65 -0.17
C LEU A 37 -1.07 -9.31 0.20
N LEU A 38 -2.19 -8.62 -0.04
CA LEU A 38 -3.52 -9.13 0.19
C LEU A 38 -3.76 -10.42 -0.60
N GLU A 39 -3.43 -10.42 -1.89
CA GLU A 39 -3.50 -11.62 -2.74
C GLU A 39 -2.67 -12.77 -2.16
N LYS A 40 -1.42 -12.50 -1.76
CA LYS A 40 -0.54 -13.51 -1.13
C LYS A 40 -1.14 -14.06 0.16
N VAL A 41 -1.81 -13.24 0.97
CA VAL A 41 -2.42 -13.67 2.22
C VAL A 41 -3.68 -14.52 1.97
N HIS A 42 -4.50 -14.19 0.98
CA HIS A 42 -5.64 -15.03 0.57
C HIS A 42 -5.23 -16.38 -0.02
N ASN A 43 -4.13 -16.40 -0.77
CA ASN A 43 -3.67 -17.62 -1.44
C ASN A 43 -2.79 -18.51 -0.55
N TYR A 44 -2.24 -17.98 0.55
CA TYR A 44 -1.38 -18.75 1.44
C TYR A 44 -2.17 -19.57 2.45
N HIS A 45 -1.98 -20.90 2.42
CA HIS A 45 -2.75 -21.86 3.21
C HIS A 45 -2.84 -21.52 4.71
N ARG A 46 -1.73 -21.05 5.32
CA ARG A 46 -1.69 -20.73 6.77
C ARG A 46 -2.42 -19.44 7.15
N THR A 47 -2.71 -18.57 6.20
CA THR A 47 -3.43 -17.31 6.44
C THR A 47 -4.83 -17.32 5.86
N LYS A 48 -5.15 -18.27 4.97
CA LYS A 48 -6.42 -18.38 4.27
C LYS A 48 -7.63 -18.30 5.21
N THR A 49 -7.66 -19.13 6.26
CA THR A 49 -8.75 -19.15 7.25
C THR A 49 -8.86 -17.84 8.04
N CYS A 50 -7.74 -17.16 8.30
CA CYS A 50 -7.74 -15.86 8.97
C CYS A 50 -8.32 -14.74 8.12
N VAL A 51 -8.31 -14.88 6.80
CA VAL A 51 -8.73 -13.83 5.86
C VAL A 51 -10.02 -14.11 5.12
N GLU A 52 -10.69 -15.23 5.40
CA GLU A 52 -12.01 -15.54 4.86
C GLU A 52 -13.06 -14.49 5.24
N ILE A 53 -12.90 -13.87 6.42
CA ILE A 53 -13.80 -12.81 6.90
C ILE A 53 -13.37 -11.41 6.46
N LEU A 54 -12.18 -11.25 5.87
CA LEU A 54 -11.74 -9.94 5.42
C LEU A 54 -12.59 -9.52 4.21
N PRO A 55 -13.05 -8.26 4.14
CA PRO A 55 -13.82 -7.82 3.00
C PRO A 55 -12.92 -7.83 1.76
N LYS A 56 -13.51 -8.21 0.63
CA LYS A 56 -12.85 -8.05 -0.67
C LYS A 56 -12.57 -6.56 -0.87
N MET A 57 -11.30 -6.19 -0.83
CA MET A 57 -10.88 -4.81 -1.05
C MET A 57 -10.15 -4.69 -2.39
N PHE A 58 -10.46 -3.62 -3.10
CA PHE A 58 -9.70 -3.16 -4.25
C PHE A 58 -9.39 -1.67 -4.05
N LEU A 59 -8.10 -1.37 -3.99
CA LEU A 59 -7.59 -0.01 -3.83
C LEU A 59 -7.39 0.63 -5.19
N ASP A 60 -8.18 1.65 -5.46
CA ASP A 60 -8.04 2.52 -6.63
C ASP A 60 -7.82 3.94 -6.14
N VAL A 61 -6.69 4.53 -6.51
CA VAL A 61 -6.28 5.87 -6.08
C VAL A 61 -7.12 6.97 -6.70
N HIS A 62 -7.86 6.68 -7.78
CA HIS A 62 -8.79 7.60 -8.42
C HIS A 62 -10.19 7.54 -7.80
N ASN A 63 -10.44 6.56 -6.93
CA ASN A 63 -11.72 6.41 -6.25
C ASN A 63 -11.78 7.31 -5.03
N SER A 64 -12.73 8.26 -5.01
CA SER A 64 -12.91 9.20 -3.90
C SER A 64 -13.22 8.53 -2.56
N CYS A 65 -13.76 7.30 -2.58
CA CYS A 65 -14.08 6.53 -1.38
C CYS A 65 -12.90 5.73 -0.82
N ILE A 66 -11.67 5.90 -1.34
CA ILE A 66 -10.49 5.15 -0.90
C ILE A 66 -10.27 5.22 0.62
N ILE A 67 -10.46 6.39 1.22
CA ILE A 67 -10.30 6.58 2.68
C ILE A 67 -11.31 5.74 3.47
N THR A 68 -12.57 5.72 3.04
CA THR A 68 -13.62 4.92 3.70
C THR A 68 -13.31 3.44 3.59
N LYS A 69 -12.92 2.95 2.40
CA LYS A 69 -12.51 1.55 2.20
C LYS A 69 -11.36 1.14 3.12
N LEU A 70 -10.36 2.00 3.28
CA LEU A 70 -9.22 1.74 4.18
C LEU A 70 -9.66 1.67 5.64
N ARG A 71 -10.55 2.56 6.07
CA ARG A 71 -11.10 2.57 7.44
C ARG A 71 -11.88 1.29 7.73
N ASP A 72 -12.78 0.90 6.84
CA ASP A 72 -13.60 -0.30 7.01
C ASP A 72 -12.72 -1.56 7.06
N PHE A 73 -11.71 -1.61 6.19
CA PHE A 73 -10.75 -2.72 6.20
C PHE A 73 -9.96 -2.79 7.51
N LEU A 74 -9.44 -1.66 8.00
CA LEU A 74 -8.72 -1.61 9.27
C LEU A 74 -9.61 -2.04 10.45
N TYR A 75 -10.87 -1.62 10.46
CA TYR A 75 -11.83 -2.04 11.47
C TYR A 75 -11.98 -3.57 11.52
N VAL A 76 -12.13 -4.24 10.38
CA VAL A 76 -12.24 -5.72 10.35
C VAL A 76 -10.92 -6.37 10.78
N MET A 77 -9.77 -5.85 10.34
CA MET A 77 -8.46 -6.38 10.75
C MET A 77 -8.21 -6.28 12.26
N GLU A 78 -8.71 -5.22 12.90
CA GLU A 78 -8.59 -5.02 14.34
C GLU A 78 -9.50 -5.95 15.13
N ASN A 79 -10.64 -6.30 14.54
CA ASN A 79 -11.66 -7.14 15.15
C ASN A 79 -11.64 -8.59 14.63
N LEU A 80 -10.50 -9.07 14.12
CA LEU A 80 -10.36 -10.50 13.75
C LEU A 80 -10.64 -11.38 14.98
N PRO A 81 -11.36 -12.51 14.84
CA PRO A 81 -11.93 -13.25 15.97
C PRO A 81 -10.88 -13.93 16.84
N THR A 82 -9.76 -14.38 16.28
CA THR A 82 -8.74 -15.11 17.02
C THR A 82 -7.47 -14.28 17.22
N HIS A 83 -6.91 -14.35 18.43
CA HIS A 83 -5.60 -13.77 18.74
C HIS A 83 -4.51 -14.29 17.79
N TYR A 84 -4.57 -15.61 17.51
CA TYR A 84 -3.72 -16.27 16.54
C TYR A 84 -3.69 -15.52 15.20
N CYS A 85 -4.85 -15.15 14.63
CA CYS A 85 -4.89 -14.46 13.35
C CYS A 85 -4.38 -13.03 13.42
N ARG A 86 -4.66 -12.30 14.52
CA ARG A 86 -4.18 -10.93 14.74
C ARG A 86 -2.66 -10.83 14.79
N GLU A 87 -2.01 -11.82 15.40
CA GLU A 87 -0.55 -11.85 15.57
C GLU A 87 0.21 -12.53 14.41
N ARG A 88 -0.49 -13.05 13.40
CA ARG A 88 0.18 -13.65 12.23
C ARG A 88 1.07 -12.58 11.57
N PRO A 89 2.38 -12.87 11.33
CA PRO A 89 3.29 -11.86 10.81
C PRO A 89 2.85 -11.19 9.50
N ARG A 90 2.24 -11.97 8.59
CA ARG A 90 1.72 -11.43 7.32
C ARG A 90 0.48 -10.56 7.50
N ILE A 91 -0.38 -10.88 8.46
CA ILE A 91 -1.57 -10.08 8.81
C ILE A 91 -1.14 -8.77 9.47
N MET A 92 -0.18 -8.83 10.41
CA MET A 92 0.39 -7.63 11.01
C MET A 92 1.08 -6.72 9.99
N LEU A 93 1.82 -7.30 9.05
CA LEU A 93 2.46 -6.55 7.96
C LEU A 93 1.41 -5.86 7.08
N LEU A 94 0.33 -6.57 6.72
CA LEU A 94 -0.78 -6.01 5.96
C LEU A 94 -1.45 -4.86 6.73
N LYS A 95 -1.76 -5.05 8.02
CA LYS A 95 -2.34 -4.02 8.88
C LYS A 95 -1.47 -2.76 8.89
N ARG A 96 -0.15 -2.93 9.07
CA ARG A 96 0.80 -1.82 9.09
C ARG A 96 0.82 -1.06 7.76
N LYS A 97 0.86 -1.76 6.63
CA LYS A 97 0.86 -1.10 5.30
C LYS A 97 -0.44 -0.33 5.05
N VAL A 98 -1.59 -0.93 5.36
CA VAL A 98 -2.90 -0.26 5.22
C VAL A 98 -2.99 0.96 6.15
N THR A 99 -2.54 0.85 7.40
CA THR A 99 -2.50 1.97 8.36
C THR A 99 -1.61 3.11 7.84
N ASN A 100 -0.45 2.77 7.28
CA ASN A 100 0.44 3.75 6.67
C ASN A 100 -0.22 4.44 5.47
N LEU A 101 -0.89 3.70 4.59
CA LEU A 101 -1.60 4.27 3.45
C LEU A 101 -2.71 5.23 3.90
N TYR A 102 -3.55 4.80 4.86
CA TYR A 102 -4.59 5.64 5.46
C TYR A 102 -4.00 6.93 6.03
N THR A 103 -2.89 6.82 6.77
CA THR A 103 -2.22 7.96 7.39
C THR A 103 -1.65 8.92 6.34
N ILE A 104 -0.98 8.41 5.30
CA ILE A 104 -0.40 9.22 4.22
C ILE A 104 -1.51 10.01 3.51
N ILE A 105 -2.57 9.33 3.07
CA ILE A 105 -3.67 9.98 2.36
C ILE A 105 -4.33 11.02 3.26
N ASN A 106 -4.70 10.64 4.49
CA ASN A 106 -5.51 11.48 5.37
C ASN A 106 -4.75 12.64 6.04
N ARG A 107 -3.44 12.52 6.28
CA ARG A 107 -2.66 13.55 7.02
C ARG A 107 -1.62 14.27 6.19
N ILE A 108 -1.15 13.69 5.08
CA ILE A 108 -0.04 14.24 4.30
C ILE A 108 -0.56 14.77 2.96
N CYS A 109 -1.35 13.97 2.24
CA CYS A 109 -1.75 14.32 0.87
C CYS A 109 -2.95 15.26 0.77
N TYR A 110 -3.91 15.14 1.69
CA TYR A 110 -5.05 16.06 1.78
C TYR A 110 -4.83 17.21 2.77
N ARG A 111 -3.57 17.52 3.11
CA ARG A 111 -3.24 18.65 4.00
C ARG A 111 -3.39 19.99 3.30
#